data_AF-A0A9Q3BBW3-F1
#
_entry.id   AF-A0A9Q3BBW3-F1
#
_cell.length_a   1.000
_cell.length_b   1.000
_cell.length_c   1.000
_cell.angle_alpha   90.00
_cell.angle_beta   90.00
_cell.angle_gamma   90.00
#
_symmetry.space_group_name_H-M   'P 1'
#
loop_
_entity.id
_entity.type
_entity.pdbx_description
1 polymer ?
#
loop_
_entity_poly.entity_id
_entity_poly.type
_entity_poly.pdbx_seq_one_letter_code
_entity_poly.pdbx_strand_id
1 'polypeptide(L)'
;MVVYIDDIIIYSETWEDHVQYIDRGLNKCTPINLKISLKKCNFGQKELLELGHKVSGLSLAIDQNKVAAALQKPVPNNIKEMQYFLGFSSYYRNHIKTFAHITSSLYRLCSKDVVFKITK
;
A
#
# COMPACT_ATOMS: atom_id res chain seq x y z
N MET A 1 -2.15 11.08 10.23
CA MET A 1 -0.73 11.13 9.80
C MET A 1 -0.24 9.71 9.63
N VAL A 2 0.23 9.35 8.43
CA VAL A 2 0.98 8.11 8.19
C VAL A 2 2.42 8.49 7.89
N VAL A 3 3.37 7.81 8.53
CA VAL A 3 4.81 7.97 8.26
C VAL A 3 5.30 6.64 7.70
N TYR A 4 5.93 6.67 6.54
CA TYR A 4 6.49 5.48 5.91
C TYR A 4 7.89 5.77 5.41
N ILE A 5 8.88 5.25 6.14
CA ILE A 5 10.30 5.47 5.88
C ILE A 5 10.61 6.97 5.76
N ASP A 6 10.75 7.48 4.53
CA ASP A 6 11.14 8.85 4.21
C ASP A 6 9.93 9.74 3.87
N ASP A 7 8.73 9.16 3.68
CA ASP A 7 7.52 9.86 3.26
C ASP A 7 6.61 10.15 4.46
N ILE A 8 6.26 11.42 4.63
CA ILE A 8 5.29 11.89 5.63
C ILE A 8 4.00 12.26 4.91
N ILE A 9 2.94 11.50 5.18
CA ILE A 9 1.61 11.74 4.61
C ILE A 9 0.71 12.38 5.68
N ILE A 10 0.33 13.63 5.43
CA ILE A 10 -0.58 14.42 6.25
C ILE A 10 -1.91 14.52 5.51
N TYR A 11 -3.00 14.14 6.17
CA TYR A 11 -4.36 14.21 5.66
C TYR A 11 -5.28 14.74 6.76
N SER A 12 -6.35 15.42 6.36
CA SER A 12 -7.35 16.03 7.24
C SER A 12 -8.65 16.18 6.46
N GLU A 13 -9.76 16.39 7.19
CA GLU A 13 -11.08 16.56 6.58
C GLU A 13 -11.32 17.98 6.07
N THR A 14 -10.82 18.98 6.80
CA THR A 14 -10.95 20.41 6.47
C THR A 14 -9.60 21.00 6.08
N TRP A 15 -9.66 22.13 5.35
CA TRP A 15 -8.46 22.88 4.97
C TRP A 15 -7.80 23.53 6.20
N GLU A 16 -8.61 24.03 7.11
CA GLU A 16 -8.19 24.67 8.36
C GLU A 16 -7.38 23.69 9.22
N ASP A 17 -7.88 22.46 9.39
CA ASP A 17 -7.15 21.40 10.07
C ASP A 17 -5.89 21.00 9.29
N HIS A 18 -5.95 21.00 7.96
CA HIS A 18 -4.82 20.63 7.11
C HIS A 18 -3.62 21.51 7.35
N VAL A 19 -3.84 22.83 7.35
CA VAL A 19 -2.80 23.83 7.59
C VAL A 19 -2.21 23.66 8.99
N GLN A 20 -3.05 23.45 10.01
CA GLN A 20 -2.58 23.20 11.37
C GLN A 20 -1.76 21.90 11.48
N TYR A 21 -2.15 20.84 10.76
CA TYR A 21 -1.45 19.56 10.80
C TYR A 21 -0.10 19.62 10.09
N ILE A 22 -0.03 20.32 8.97
CA ILE A 22 1.24 20.60 8.28
C ILE A 22 2.18 21.36 9.21
N ASP A 23 1.70 22.46 9.82
CA ASP A 23 2.51 23.26 10.74
C ASP A 23 3.04 22.42 11.92
N ARG A 24 2.18 21.63 12.57
CA ARG A 24 2.60 20.71 13.64
C ARG A 24 3.60 19.66 13.16
N GLY A 25 3.46 19.15 11.94
CA GLY A 25 4.38 18.18 11.35
C GLY A 25 5.77 18.78 11.14
N LEU A 26 5.83 19.93 10.48
CA LEU A 26 7.08 20.66 10.22
C LEU A 26 7.77 21.07 11.53
N ASN A 27 7.00 21.56 12.51
CA ASN A 27 7.54 21.95 13.82
C ASN A 27 8.16 20.78 14.60
N LYS A 28 7.73 19.53 14.35
CA LYS A 28 8.38 18.33 14.91
C LYS A 28 9.66 17.94 14.16
N CYS A 29 9.78 18.28 12.88
CA CYS A 29 10.96 17.97 12.07
C CYS A 29 12.16 18.88 12.40
N THR A 30 11.89 20.15 12.74
CA THR A 30 12.90 21.15 13.09
C THR A 30 13.88 20.72 14.21
N PRO A 31 13.42 20.28 15.40
CA PRO A 31 14.33 19.96 16.51
C PRO A 31 15.23 18.74 16.25
N ILE A 32 14.83 17.85 15.35
CA ILE A 32 15.62 16.65 14.96
C ILE A 32 16.49 16.91 13.72
N ASN A 33 16.55 18.15 13.23
CA ASN A 33 17.29 18.56 12.04
C ASN A 33 16.94 17.72 10.79
N LEU A 34 15.67 17.29 10.69
CA LEU A 34 15.19 16.55 9.52
C LEU A 34 15.02 17.52 8.35
N LYS A 35 15.74 17.27 7.25
CA LYS A 35 15.70 18.11 6.06
C LYS A 35 14.64 17.63 5.09
N ILE A 36 13.69 18.51 4.78
CA ILE A 36 12.60 18.23 3.85
C ILE A 36 12.93 18.85 2.48
N SER A 37 12.85 18.05 1.42
CA SER A 37 13.06 18.54 0.04
C SER A 37 11.78 19.13 -0.50
N LEU A 38 11.65 20.46 -0.50
CA LEU A 38 10.46 21.16 -1.03
C LEU A 38 10.11 20.75 -2.47
N LYS A 39 11.11 20.48 -3.31
CA LYS A 39 10.90 20.03 -4.71
C LYS A 39 10.18 18.69 -4.83
N LYS A 40 10.23 17.86 -3.79
CA LYS A 40 9.58 16.55 -3.72
C LYS A 40 8.28 16.57 -2.92
N CYS A 41 7.90 17.72 -2.35
CA CYS A 41 6.71 17.84 -1.53
C CYS A 41 5.50 18.20 -2.37
N ASN A 42 4.40 17.49 -2.16
CA ASN A 42 3.10 17.78 -2.74
C ASN A 42 2.17 18.29 -1.63
N PHE A 43 1.70 19.54 -1.74
CA PHE A 43 0.84 20.18 -0.74
C PHE A 43 -0.58 20.40 -1.28
N GLY A 44 -1.56 20.35 -0.38
CA GLY A 44 -2.95 20.75 -0.64
C GLY A 44 -3.64 19.97 -1.75
N GLN A 45 -3.19 18.74 -2.02
CA GLN A 45 -3.80 17.88 -3.02
C GLN A 45 -5.09 17.27 -2.45
N LYS A 46 -6.16 17.28 -3.25
CA LYS A 46 -7.41 16.56 -2.89
C LYS A 46 -7.19 15.04 -2.85
N GLU A 47 -6.27 14.55 -3.67
CA GLU A 47 -5.91 13.14 -3.77
C GLU A 47 -4.40 13.02 -3.98
N LEU A 48 -3.76 12.08 -3.29
CA LEU A 48 -2.32 11.82 -3.41
C LEU A 48 -2.09 10.35 -3.76
N LEU A 49 -1.32 10.06 -4.81
CA LEU A 49 -0.86 8.71 -5.15
C LEU A 49 0.55 8.54 -4.62
N GLU A 50 0.70 7.88 -3.47
CA GLU A 50 2.01 7.57 -2.87
C GLU A 50 2.02 6.14 -2.32
N LEU A 51 3.18 5.47 -2.40
CA LEU A 51 3.41 4.11 -1.89
C LEU A 51 2.46 3.02 -2.44
N GLY A 52 1.89 3.22 -3.63
CA GLY A 52 0.92 2.28 -4.20
C GLY A 52 -0.47 2.37 -3.56
N HIS A 53 -0.79 3.51 -2.96
CA HIS A 53 -2.13 3.86 -2.49
C HIS A 53 -2.55 5.24 -2.99
N LYS A 54 -3.82 5.37 -3.36
CA LYS A 54 -4.50 6.64 -3.57
C LYS A 54 -5.09 7.09 -2.24
N VAL A 55 -4.47 8.09 -1.61
CA VAL A 55 -4.97 8.75 -0.41
C VAL A 55 -5.96 9.83 -0.84
N SER A 56 -7.26 9.60 -0.63
CA SER A 56 -8.33 10.58 -0.90
C SER A 56 -9.16 10.75 0.37
N GLY A 57 -9.11 11.94 0.97
CA GLY A 57 -9.87 12.40 2.14
C GLY A 57 -9.74 11.54 3.42
N LEU A 58 -10.31 10.34 3.40
CA LEU A 58 -10.50 9.42 4.54
C LEU A 58 -10.23 7.94 4.20
N SER A 59 -9.96 7.59 2.94
CA SER A 59 -9.73 6.21 2.54
C SER A 59 -8.36 6.04 1.89
N LEU A 60 -7.57 5.11 2.44
CA LEU A 60 -6.42 4.53 1.76
C LEU A 60 -6.97 3.65 0.63
N ALA A 61 -7.21 4.22 -0.55
CA ALA A 61 -7.66 3.45 -1.70
C ALA A 61 -6.45 2.77 -2.35
N ILE A 62 -6.64 1.55 -2.85
CA ILE A 62 -5.57 0.79 -3.51
C ILE A 62 -5.18 1.50 -4.81
N ASP A 63 -3.88 1.58 -5.13
CA ASP A 63 -3.44 2.03 -6.46
C ASP A 63 -3.97 1.09 -7.54
N GLN A 64 -4.90 1.60 -8.35
CA GLN A 64 -5.54 0.84 -9.43
C GLN A 64 -4.53 0.38 -10.49
N ASN A 65 -3.39 1.03 -10.64
CA ASN A 65 -2.33 0.57 -11.55
C ASN A 65 -1.69 -0.72 -11.04
N LYS A 66 -1.50 -0.85 -9.72
CA LYS A 66 -0.99 -2.10 -9.11
C LYS A 66 -1.99 -3.23 -9.21
N VAL A 67 -3.29 -2.93 -9.07
CA VAL A 67 -4.37 -3.89 -9.30
C VAL A 67 -4.41 -4.34 -10.76
N ALA A 68 -4.37 -3.39 -11.70
CA ALA A 68 -4.35 -3.69 -13.13
C ALA A 68 -3.13 -4.55 -13.51
N ALA A 69 -1.94 -4.23 -13.00
CA ALA A 69 -0.75 -5.02 -13.21
C ALA A 69 -0.88 -6.45 -12.64
N ALA A 70 -1.55 -6.61 -11.48
CA ALA A 70 -1.81 -7.92 -10.91
C ALA A 70 -2.81 -8.74 -11.75
N LEU A 71 -3.84 -8.09 -12.30
CA LEU A 71 -4.84 -8.72 -13.18
C LEU A 71 -4.26 -9.16 -14.52
N GLN A 72 -3.23 -8.46 -15.03
CA GLN A 72 -2.56 -8.80 -16.28
C GLN A 72 -1.49 -9.89 -16.11
N LYS A 73 -1.07 -10.21 -14.89
CA LYS A 73 -0.05 -11.24 -14.69
C LYS A 73 -0.61 -12.62 -15.07
N PRO A 74 0.21 -13.46 -15.73
CA PRO A 74 -0.18 -14.84 -16.01
C PRO A 74 -0.35 -15.62 -14.70
N VAL A 75 -1.17 -16.68 -14.77
CA VAL A 75 -1.34 -17.61 -13.65
C VAL A 75 0.02 -18.21 -13.28
N PRO A 76 0.40 -18.23 -11.98
CA PRO A 76 1.68 -18.78 -11.54
C PRO A 76 1.88 -20.24 -11.97
N ASN A 77 3.03 -20.57 -12.57
CA ASN A 77 3.31 -21.93 -13.06
C ASN A 77 4.20 -22.74 -12.11
N ASN A 78 4.70 -22.12 -11.05
CA ASN A 78 5.53 -22.77 -10.04
C ASN A 78 5.33 -22.18 -8.64
N ILE A 79 5.87 -22.86 -7.63
CA ILE A 79 5.77 -22.47 -6.22
C ILE A 79 6.35 -21.06 -5.99
N LYS A 80 7.47 -20.70 -6.64
CA LYS A 80 8.11 -19.38 -6.44
C LYS A 80 7.21 -18.25 -6.94
N GLU A 81 6.62 -18.41 -8.12
CA GLU A 81 5.68 -17.44 -8.68
C GLU A 81 4.41 -17.33 -7.83
N MET A 82 3.92 -18.46 -7.30
CA MET A 82 2.75 -18.46 -6.40
C MET A 82 3.07 -17.73 -5.08
N GLN A 83 4.24 -17.98 -4.49
CA GLN A 83 4.70 -17.27 -3.29
C GLN A 83 4.89 -15.77 -3.55
N TYR A 84 5.43 -15.39 -4.71
CA TYR A 84 5.53 -13.98 -5.11
C TYR A 84 4.14 -13.34 -5.21
N PHE A 85 3.18 -14.00 -5.85
CA PHE A 85 1.81 -13.52 -5.98
C PHE A 85 1.11 -13.39 -4.61
N LEU A 86 1.27 -14.39 -3.74
CA LEU A 86 0.73 -14.36 -2.38
C LEU A 86 1.37 -13.25 -1.54
N GLY A 87 2.68 -13.05 -1.65
CA GLY A 87 3.40 -11.96 -1.00
C GLY A 87 2.88 -10.59 -1.43
N PHE A 88 2.75 -10.37 -2.75
CA PHE A 88 2.15 -9.16 -3.30
C PHE A 88 0.71 -8.95 -2.80
N SER A 89 -0.14 -9.98 -2.88
CA SER A 89 -1.55 -9.89 -2.49
C SER A 89 -1.73 -9.68 -0.99
N SER A 90 -0.80 -10.19 -0.17
CA SER A 90 -0.83 -10.01 1.29
C SER A 90 -0.68 -8.56 1.73
N TYR A 91 0.01 -7.73 0.93
CA TYR A 91 0.14 -6.29 1.17
C TYR A 91 -1.25 -5.59 1.15
N TYR A 92 -2.18 -6.10 0.35
CA TYR A 92 -3.53 -5.56 0.19
C TYR A 92 -4.59 -6.32 1.00
N ARG A 93 -4.20 -7.23 1.90
CA ARG A 93 -5.13 -8.12 2.62
C ARG A 93 -6.29 -7.42 3.34
N ASN A 94 -6.08 -6.19 3.83
CA ASN A 94 -7.09 -5.41 4.55
C ASN A 94 -8.25 -4.97 3.63
N HIS A 95 -8.03 -4.94 2.31
CA HIS A 95 -9.05 -4.59 1.31
C HIS A 95 -9.73 -5.82 0.71
N ILE A 96 -9.23 -7.03 0.99
CA ILE A 96 -9.76 -8.28 0.44
C ILE A 96 -10.54 -8.98 1.54
N LYS A 97 -11.87 -8.90 1.47
CA LYS A 97 -12.76 -9.60 2.41
C LYS A 97 -12.42 -11.09 2.40
N THR A 98 -12.31 -11.69 3.59
CA THR A 98 -11.99 -13.12 3.76
C THR A 98 -10.68 -13.57 3.10
N PHE A 99 -9.68 -12.69 2.99
CA PHE A 99 -8.38 -12.98 2.36
C PHE A 99 -7.76 -14.33 2.80
N ALA A 100 -7.74 -14.61 4.10
CA ALA A 100 -7.18 -15.84 4.64
C ALA A 100 -7.91 -17.09 4.14
N HIS A 101 -9.24 -17.03 4.03
CA HIS A 101 -10.04 -18.14 3.52
C HIS A 101 -9.76 -18.38 2.04
N ILE A 102 -9.76 -17.33 1.23
CA ILE A 102 -9.51 -17.40 -0.22
C ILE A 102 -8.11 -17.92 -0.54
N THR A 103 -7.10 -17.47 0.22
CA THR A 103 -5.69 -17.82 -0.04
C THR A 103 -5.25 -19.11 0.63
N SER A 104 -6.07 -19.71 1.51
CA SER A 104 -5.72 -20.92 2.26
C SER A 104 -5.28 -22.09 1.37
N SER A 105 -6.00 -22.34 0.29
CA SER A 105 -5.70 -23.39 -0.69
C SER A 105 -4.39 -23.10 -1.44
N LEU A 106 -4.14 -21.82 -1.75
CA LEU A 106 -2.93 -21.37 -2.44
C LEU A 106 -1.70 -21.50 -1.54
N TYR A 107 -1.80 -21.14 -0.25
CA TYR A 107 -0.73 -21.37 0.73
C TYR A 107 -0.44 -22.86 0.92
N ARG A 108 -1.47 -23.71 0.92
CA ARG A 108 -1.30 -25.17 0.97
C ARG A 108 -0.58 -25.71 -0.27
N LEU A 109 -0.87 -25.17 -1.45
CA LEU A 109 -0.18 -25.52 -2.70
C LEU A 109 1.32 -25.18 -2.69
N CYS A 110 1.74 -24.22 -1.86
CA CYS A 110 3.13 -23.82 -1.67
C CYS A 110 3.88 -24.63 -0.60
N SER A 111 3.23 -25.61 0.04
CA SER A 111 3.82 -26.42 1.12
C SER A 111 4.68 -27.55 0.54
N LYS A 112 5.73 -27.96 1.28
CA LYS A 112 6.70 -28.96 0.80
C LYS A 112 6.09 -30.33 0.52
N ASP A 113 4.98 -30.65 1.18
CA ASP A 113 4.32 -31.95 1.12
C ASP A 113 3.26 -32.05 0.01
N VAL A 114 3.12 -31.00 -0.82
CA VAL A 114 2.08 -30.92 -1.85
C VAL A 114 2.72 -30.74 -3.22
N VAL A 115 2.35 -31.59 -4.17
CA VAL A 115 2.74 -31.42 -5.58
C VAL A 115 2.03 -30.18 -6.12
N PHE A 116 2.80 -29.19 -6.57
CA PHE A 116 2.27 -27.98 -7.17
C PHE A 116 1.55 -28.32 -8.48
N LYS A 117 0.22 -28.31 -8.45
CA LYS A 117 -0.63 -28.51 -9.62
C LYS A 117 -1.85 -27.62 -9.51
N ILE A 118 -1.91 -26.60 -10.36
CA ILE A 118 -3.11 -25.76 -10.48
C ILE A 118 -4.13 -26.52 -11.31
N THR A 119 -5.32 -26.70 -10.74
CA THR A 119 -6.50 -27.19 -11.45
C THR A 119 -7.25 -25.98 -12.02
N LYS A 120 -7.66 -26.08 -13.28
CA LYS A 120 -8.52 -25.07 -13.94
C LYS A 120 -9.94 -25.16 -13.43
#